data_AF-A0A4R5DZS3-F1
#
_entry.id   AF-A0A4R5DZS3-F1
#
_cell.length_a   1.000
_cell.length_b   1.000
_cell.length_c   1.000
_cell.angle_alpha   90.00
_cell.angle_beta   90.00
_cell.angle_gamma   90.00
#
_symmetry.space_group_name_H-M   'P 1'
#
loop_
_entity.id
_entity.type
_entity.pdbx_description
1 polymer ?
#
loop_
_entity_poly.entity_id
_entity_poly.type
_entity_poly.pdbx_seq_one_letter_code
_entity_poly.pdbx_strand_id
1 'polypeptide(L)'
;MQIELVTKEDLQLFRQQLLNDLKSFMAQPQPQPAQWLRSGEVRKLLKISAGTLQNLRITSVLNPVKIGGSFYYQSSEIQDILRNKR
;
A
#
# COMPACT_ATOMS: atom_id res chain seq x y z
N MET A 1 -15.80 -45.69 19.92
CA MET A 1 -15.61 -44.27 20.31
C MET A 1 -14.15 -44.12 20.75
N GLN A 2 -13.36 -43.37 19.99
CA GLN A 2 -12.05 -42.92 20.46
C GLN A 2 -12.29 -41.71 21.37
N ILE A 3 -11.73 -41.77 22.58
CA ILE A 3 -11.77 -40.67 23.54
C ILE A 3 -10.43 -39.97 23.40
N GLU A 4 -10.46 -38.77 22.82
CA GLU A 4 -9.30 -37.89 22.81
C GLU A 4 -9.30 -37.07 24.11
N LEU A 5 -8.22 -37.20 24.88
CA LEU A 5 -8.06 -36.50 26.14
C LEU A 5 -7.38 -35.15 25.87
N VAL A 6 -8.13 -34.06 26.03
CA VAL A 6 -7.57 -32.71 25.89
C VAL A 6 -7.01 -32.25 27.24
N THR A 7 -5.74 -31.84 27.25
CA THR A 7 -5.09 -31.30 28.45
C THR A 7 -5.33 -29.80 28.58
N LYS A 8 -5.04 -29.24 29.76
CA LYS A 8 -5.13 -27.77 29.96
C LYS A 8 -4.07 -27.05 29.13
N GLU A 9 -2.91 -27.67 28.95
CA GLU A 9 -1.82 -27.20 28.13
C GLU A 9 -2.24 -27.07 26.66
N ASP A 10 -2.97 -28.06 26.13
CA ASP A 10 -3.50 -28.01 24.75
C ASP A 10 -4.43 -26.82 24.54
N LEU A 11 -5.31 -26.54 25.51
CA LEU A 11 -6.19 -25.37 25.45
C LEU A 11 -5.43 -24.04 25.52
N GLN A 12 -4.35 -23.98 26.30
CA GLN A 12 -3.49 -22.80 26.35
C GLN A 12 -2.74 -22.58 25.03
N LEU A 13 -2.23 -23.65 24.42
CA LEU A 13 -1.59 -23.62 23.11
C LEU A 13 -2.56 -23.14 22.02
N PHE A 14 -3.76 -23.73 21.98
CA PHE A 14 -4.82 -23.32 21.06
C PHE A 14 -5.19 -21.84 21.24
N ARG A 15 -5.35 -21.37 22.49
CA ARG A 15 -5.64 -19.97 22.78
C ARG A 15 -4.55 -19.04 22.24
N GLN A 16 -3.28 -19.40 22.43
CA GLN A 16 -2.16 -18.58 21.96
C GLN A 16 -2.10 -18.53 20.43
N GLN A 17 -2.26 -19.67 19.77
CA GLN A 17 -2.31 -19.75 18.31
C GLN A 17 -3.45 -18.91 17.75
N LEU A 18 -4.66 -19.10 18.27
CA LEU A 18 -5.84 -18.35 17.84
C LEU A 18 -5.67 -16.83 18.02
N LEU A 19 -5.11 -16.39 19.16
CA LEU A 19 -4.86 -14.97 19.40
C LEU A 19 -3.77 -14.39 18.49
N ASN A 20 -2.74 -15.18 18.14
CA ASN A 20 -1.71 -14.75 17.21
C ASN A 20 -2.23 -14.66 15.78
N ASP A 21 -3.05 -15.62 15.36
CA ASP A 21 -3.71 -15.61 14.06
C ASP A 21 -4.60 -14.38 13.95
N LEU A 22 -5.44 -14.12 14.96
CA LEU A 22 -6.29 -12.93 15.01
C LEU A 22 -5.49 -11.62 14.99
N LYS A 23 -4.34 -11.55 15.66
CA LYS A 23 -3.45 -10.38 15.59
C LYS A 23 -2.94 -10.13 14.16
N SER A 24 -2.64 -11.18 13.40
CA SER A 24 -2.20 -11.03 12.01
C SER A 24 -3.30 -10.46 11.11
N PHE A 25 -4.56 -10.85 11.33
CA PHE A 25 -5.72 -10.29 10.62
C PHE A 25 -6.04 -8.85 11.02
N MET A 26 -5.78 -8.49 12.28
CA MET A 26 -5.99 -7.13 12.80
C MET A 26 -4.81 -6.19 12.57
N ALA A 27 -3.64 -6.72 12.16
CA ALA A 27 -2.49 -5.89 11.82
C ALA A 27 -2.86 -5.05 10.59
N GLN A 28 -3.26 -3.81 10.83
CA GLN A 28 -3.39 -2.85 9.75
C GLN A 28 -2.02 -2.70 9.09
N PRO A 29 -1.95 -2.63 7.75
CA PRO A 29 -0.70 -2.26 7.10
C PRO A 29 -0.25 -0.96 7.74
N GLN A 30 0.95 -0.97 8.35
CA GLN A 30 1.50 0.26 8.91
C GLN A 30 1.37 1.34 7.84
N PRO A 31 0.86 2.55 8.17
CA PRO A 31 0.85 3.65 7.24
C PRO A 31 2.32 3.90 6.88
N GLN A 32 2.76 3.36 5.75
CA GLN A 32 4.08 3.63 5.24
C GLN A 32 4.15 5.15 5.06
N PRO A 33 5.21 5.81 5.54
CA PRO A 33 5.34 7.25 5.39
C PRO A 33 5.11 7.60 3.92
N ALA A 34 4.21 8.55 3.67
CA ALA A 34 3.79 8.89 2.32
C ALA A 34 5.03 9.19 1.46
N GLN A 35 5.38 8.25 0.59
CA GLN A 35 6.55 8.39 -0.27
C GLN A 35 6.20 9.40 -1.35
N TRP A 36 6.89 10.54 -1.33
CA TRP A 36 6.74 11.57 -2.35
C TRP A 36 7.70 11.31 -3.50
N LEU A 37 7.15 11.21 -4.71
CA LEU A 37 7.90 10.96 -5.93
C LEU A 37 8.10 12.27 -6.69
N ARG A 38 9.29 12.51 -7.22
CA ARG A 38 9.55 13.60 -8.15
C ARG A 38 9.11 13.22 -9.57
N SER A 39 8.99 14.24 -10.43
CA SER A 39 8.63 14.06 -11.85
C SER A 39 9.51 13.04 -12.62
N GLY A 40 10.78 12.89 -12.24
CA GLY A 40 11.67 11.88 -12.84
C GLY A 40 11.31 10.45 -12.46
N GLU A 41 10.95 10.24 -11.19
CA GLU A 41 10.59 8.93 -10.65
C GLU A 41 9.24 8.47 -11.20
N VAL A 42 8.26 9.38 -11.24
CA VAL A 42 6.94 9.08 -11.81
C VAL A 42 7.04 8.66 -13.29
N ARG A 43 7.89 9.35 -14.08
CA ARG A 43 8.11 8.96 -15.49
C ARG A 43 8.70 7.57 -15.62
N LYS A 44 9.68 7.22 -14.78
CA LYS A 44 10.29 5.88 -14.77
C LYS A 44 9.29 4.81 -14.36
N LEU A 45 8.49 5.09 -13.33
CA LEU A 45 7.51 4.16 -12.78
C LEU A 45 6.37 3.89 -13.77
N LEU A 46 5.77 4.95 -14.35
CA LEU A 46 4.69 4.83 -15.32
C LEU A 46 5.15 4.53 -16.75
N LYS A 47 6.48 4.53 -17.00
CA LYS A 47 7.09 4.38 -18.33
C LYS A 47 6.54 5.38 -19.37
N ILE A 48 6.43 6.65 -18.97
CA ILE A 48 5.86 7.73 -19.82
C ILE A 48 6.87 8.84 -20.12
N SER A 49 6.62 9.58 -21.20
CA SER A 49 7.39 10.76 -21.57
C SER A 49 7.09 11.97 -20.67
N ALA A 50 7.93 13.00 -20.74
CA ALA A 50 7.69 14.26 -20.05
C ALA A 50 6.42 14.98 -20.54
N GLY A 51 6.14 14.94 -21.85
CA GLY A 51 4.93 15.51 -22.42
C GLY A 51 3.67 14.78 -21.95
N THR A 52 3.70 13.45 -21.87
CA THR A 52 2.60 12.66 -21.31
C THR A 52 2.37 13.01 -19.84
N LEU A 53 3.43 13.11 -19.03
CA LEU A 53 3.28 13.50 -17.62
C LEU A 53 2.75 14.93 -17.48
N GLN A 54 3.10 15.85 -18.38
CA GLN A 54 2.53 17.19 -18.42
C GLN A 54 1.03 17.14 -18.75
N ASN A 55 0.64 16.38 -19.76
CA ASN A 55 -0.78 16.19 -20.12
C ASN A 55 -1.58 15.67 -18.92
N LEU A 56 -1.07 14.65 -18.20
CA LEU A 56 -1.74 14.10 -17.01
C LEU A 56 -1.96 15.13 -15.89
N ARG A 57 -1.08 16.14 -15.77
CA ARG A 57 -1.28 17.26 -14.82
C ARG A 57 -2.34 18.23 -15.32
N ILE A 58 -2.29 18.58 -16.61
CA ILE A 58 -3.23 19.53 -17.23
C ILE A 58 -4.65 18.96 -17.20
N THR A 59 -4.80 17.66 -17.44
CA THR A 59 -6.09 16.97 -17.40
C THR A 59 -6.54 16.59 -15.99
N SER A 60 -5.82 17.01 -14.94
CA SER A 60 -6.10 16.69 -13.53
C SER A 60 -6.23 15.20 -13.21
N VAL A 61 -5.59 14.34 -14.01
CA VAL A 61 -5.49 12.90 -13.72
C VAL A 61 -4.46 12.64 -12.63
N LEU A 62 -3.43 13.49 -12.56
CA LEU A 62 -2.44 13.54 -11.50
C LEU A 62 -2.48 14.90 -10.83
N ASN A 63 -2.50 14.93 -9.49
CA ASN A 63 -2.57 16.14 -8.69
C ASN A 63 -1.22 16.40 -7.99
N PRO A 64 -0.26 17.07 -8.66
CA PRO A 64 1.03 17.31 -8.06
C PRO A 64 1.00 18.43 -7.01
N VAL A 65 1.85 18.31 -6.00
CA VAL A 65 2.19 19.41 -5.09
C VAL A 65 3.44 20.11 -5.60
N LYS A 66 3.41 21.44 -5.70
CA LYS A 66 4.56 22.24 -6.13
C LYS A 66 5.32 22.78 -4.92
N ILE A 67 6.59 22.43 -4.77
CA ILE A 67 7.48 22.87 -3.69
C ILE A 67 8.78 23.36 -4.33
N GLY A 68 9.13 24.64 -4.12
CA GLY A 68 10.38 25.21 -4.64
C GLY A 68 10.56 25.09 -6.15
N GLY A 69 9.46 25.17 -6.92
CA GLY A 69 9.49 25.00 -8.39
C GLY A 69 9.47 23.55 -8.89
N SER A 70 9.62 22.56 -8.00
CA SER A 70 9.56 21.14 -8.33
C SER A 70 8.18 20.55 -8.03
N PHE A 71 7.73 19.60 -8.86
CA PHE A 71 6.48 18.88 -8.67
C PHE A 71 6.70 17.53 -7.99
N TYR A 72 5.90 17.27 -6.97
CA TYR A 72 5.89 16.08 -6.14
C TYR A 72 4.54 15.38 -6.25
N TYR A 73 4.56 14.04 -6.16
CA TYR A 73 3.40 13.19 -6.30
C TYR A 73 3.34 12.20 -5.15
N GLN A 74 2.15 11.93 -4.64
CA GLN A 74 1.99 10.90 -3.63
C GLN A 74 2.05 9.52 -4.28
N SER A 75 2.92 8.64 -3.77
CA SER A 75 3.12 7.29 -4.34
C SER A 75 1.82 6.48 -4.42
N SER A 76 0.92 6.62 -3.44
CA SER A 76 -0.37 5.92 -3.43
C SER A 76 -1.26 6.28 -4.62
N GLU A 77 -1.36 7.57 -4.98
CA GLU A 77 -2.15 8.00 -6.15
C GLU A 77 -1.61 7.42 -7.46
N ILE A 78 -0.27 7.32 -7.58
CA ILE A 78 0.37 6.72 -8.76
C ILE A 78 0.03 5.23 -8.86
N GLN A 79 0.04 4.51 -7.73
CA GLN A 79 -0.33 3.09 -7.66
C GLN A 79 -1.81 2.89 -7.98
N ASP A 80 -2.69 3.77 -7.50
CA ASP A 80 -4.12 3.69 -7.78
C ASP A 80 -4.41 3.84 -9.27
N ILE A 81 -3.70 4.72 -9.97
CA ILE A 81 -3.82 4.87 -11.43
C ILE A 81 -3.36 3.61 -12.17
N LEU A 82 -2.27 2.98 -11.72
CA LEU A 82 -1.82 1.70 -12.28
C LEU A 82 -2.85 0.59 -12.07
N ARG A 83 -3.51 0.59 -10.91
CA ARG A 83 -4.53 -0.41 -10.56
C ARG A 83 -5.86 -0.16 -11.27
N ASN A 84 -6.22 1.09 -11.54
CA ASN A 84 -7.49 1.49 -12.14
C ASN A 84 -7.48 1.52 -13.68
N LYS A 85 -6.34 1.23 -14.32
CA LYS A 85 -6.33 0.89 -15.76
C LYS A 85 -6.88 -0.52 -15.97
N ARG A 86 -8.20 -0.65 -15.96
CA ARG A 86 -8.91 -1.72 -16.67
C ARG A 86 -9.13 -1.32 -18.12
#